data_AF-B0D6I0-F1
#
_entry.id   AF-B0D6I0-F1
#
_cell.length_a   1.000
_cell.length_b   1.000
_cell.length_c   1.000
_cell.angle_alpha   90.00
_cell.angle_beta   90.00
_cell.angle_gamma   90.00
#
_symmetry.space_group_name_H-M   'P 1'
#
loop_
_entity.id
_entity.type
_entity.pdbx_description
1 polymer ?
#
loop_
_entity_poly.entity_id
_entity_poly.type
_entity_poly.pdbx_seq_one_letter_code
_entity_poly.pdbx_strand_id
1 'polypeptide(L)'
;MSTDVQQNLSLTKEQAESVVRKHLGGHEQSTVSLLTEIKNTGYSYTAGFKTYILDLKVSSGQLNGGTSGTQGPSSCCFLTIAHPTTEETTSAYYHHNSLSVVYQILTRIRSHTDIPIPDSTLDISLRLLPYHYLLSPASPIASTDIIPLSKARASGLLSPSDTLLVDLQIGKFLGQLHSGVQNDWYGIPALTEPQDPSYSWQETFTHLLEDLLHRFQAAGVELPYNDIRTYLSRAIAFFLFDDVEVPSLIWLTGSEDDIYVSLPTHLATKTHSIAAILPNVAHALWGDPLLESFFLSPPGPSEALVEGYVGSGGGPLMSLPRKKTKRVWYTLFLALVVLSEHTLQPHKPLADEGSETEKQCAWAQETITECVVSLKDAPCY
;
A
#
# COMPACT_ATOMS: atom_id res chain seq x y z
N MET A 1 25.97 -1.58 26.37
CA MET A 1 25.58 -0.81 25.18
C MET A 1 25.88 -1.69 23.98
N SER A 2 24.91 -2.53 23.59
CA SER A 2 25.03 -3.34 22.39
C SER A 2 24.71 -2.41 21.23
N THR A 3 25.66 -2.21 20.32
CA THR A 3 25.41 -1.58 19.03
C THR A 3 24.53 -2.54 18.25
N ASP A 4 23.20 -2.39 18.35
CA ASP A 4 22.25 -3.07 17.48
C ASP A 4 22.51 -2.55 16.07
N VAL A 5 23.35 -3.28 15.34
CA VAL A 5 23.41 -3.19 13.89
C VAL A 5 22.07 -3.72 13.41
N GLN A 6 21.11 -2.81 13.20
CA GLN A 6 19.81 -3.15 12.66
C GLN A 6 20.04 -3.83 11.31
N GLN A 7 19.88 -5.16 11.29
CA GLN A 7 20.18 -5.98 10.13
C GLN A 7 19.22 -5.61 9.00
N ASN A 8 19.73 -5.50 7.77
CA ASN A 8 18.88 -5.33 6.60
C ASN A 8 17.80 -6.43 6.55
N LEU A 9 16.53 -6.03 6.46
CA LEU A 9 15.42 -6.95 6.24
C LEU A 9 15.74 -7.86 5.06
N SER A 10 15.82 -9.15 5.33
CA SER A 10 16.13 -10.16 4.33
C SER A 10 15.57 -11.49 4.80
N LEU A 11 15.07 -12.25 3.84
CA LEU A 11 14.51 -13.57 4.07
C LEU A 11 15.31 -14.61 3.30
N THR A 12 15.78 -15.66 3.96
CA THR A 12 16.38 -16.81 3.27
C THR A 12 15.30 -17.79 2.81
N LYS A 13 15.66 -18.66 1.87
CA LYS A 13 14.76 -19.71 1.38
C LYS A 13 14.35 -20.68 2.49
N GLU A 14 15.29 -21.06 3.36
CA GLU A 14 15.05 -21.99 4.47
C GLU A 14 14.11 -21.40 5.52
N GLN A 15 14.24 -20.10 5.77
CA GLN A 15 13.33 -19.33 6.60
C GLN A 15 11.92 -19.30 6.01
N ALA A 16 11.78 -19.00 4.73
CA ALA A 16 10.50 -19.02 4.02
C ALA A 16 9.84 -20.40 4.05
N GLU A 17 10.61 -21.47 3.81
CA GLU A 17 10.12 -22.85 3.91
C GLU A 17 9.62 -23.20 5.31
N SER A 18 10.32 -22.76 6.35
CA SER A 18 9.92 -23.01 7.74
C SER A 18 8.59 -22.34 8.08
N VAL A 19 8.36 -21.13 7.56
CA VAL A 19 7.09 -20.40 7.69
C VAL A 19 5.96 -21.14 6.95
N VAL A 20 6.19 -21.54 5.70
CA VAL A 20 5.22 -22.27 4.88
C VAL A 20 4.79 -23.57 5.56
N ARG A 21 5.74 -24.40 5.99
CA ARG A 21 5.43 -25.71 6.59
C ARG A 21 4.66 -25.60 7.91
N LYS A 22 4.86 -24.52 8.66
CA LYS A 22 4.17 -24.28 9.94
C LYS A 22 2.71 -23.90 9.73
N HIS A 23 2.43 -23.04 8.74
CA HIS A 23 1.15 -22.31 8.66
C HIS A 23 0.26 -22.73 7.49
N LEU A 24 0.80 -23.28 6.41
CA LEU A 24 0.00 -23.70 5.25
C LEU A 24 -0.32 -25.19 5.35
N GLY A 25 -1.58 -25.51 5.67
CA GLY A 25 -2.06 -26.89 5.70
C GLY A 25 -1.94 -27.57 4.34
N GLY A 26 -1.50 -28.83 4.32
CA GLY A 26 -1.19 -29.57 3.07
C GLY A 26 0.17 -29.22 2.44
N HIS A 27 0.91 -28.28 3.04
CA HIS A 27 2.25 -27.87 2.62
C HIS A 27 3.33 -28.22 3.64
N GLU A 28 3.08 -29.18 4.54
CA GLU A 28 3.99 -29.59 5.62
C GLU A 28 5.33 -30.13 5.09
N GLN A 29 5.32 -30.66 3.86
CA GLN A 29 6.50 -31.16 3.14
C GLN A 29 6.83 -30.35 1.89
N SER A 30 6.22 -29.16 1.74
CA SER A 30 6.52 -28.28 0.62
C SER A 30 7.92 -27.69 0.71
N THR A 31 8.46 -27.38 -0.46
CA THR A 31 9.70 -26.63 -0.63
C THR A 31 9.41 -25.35 -1.40
N VAL A 32 10.19 -24.31 -1.17
CA VAL A 32 10.06 -23.03 -1.89
C VAL A 32 10.97 -23.12 -3.11
N SER A 33 10.40 -23.31 -4.30
CA SER A 33 11.21 -23.41 -5.52
C SER A 33 11.80 -22.09 -5.98
N LEU A 34 11.06 -21.00 -5.78
CA LEU A 34 11.48 -19.65 -6.12
C LEU A 34 11.06 -18.70 -4.99
N LEU A 35 11.99 -17.83 -4.61
CA LEU A 35 11.79 -16.77 -3.62
C LEU A 35 12.13 -15.45 -4.32
N THR A 36 11.12 -14.62 -4.57
CA THR A 36 11.28 -13.36 -5.31
C THR A 36 10.86 -12.20 -4.43
N GLU A 37 11.78 -11.28 -4.14
CA GLU A 37 11.45 -10.01 -3.47
C GLU A 37 10.63 -9.14 -4.43
N ILE A 38 9.46 -8.69 -3.98
CA ILE A 38 8.69 -7.69 -4.69
C ILE A 38 9.36 -6.35 -4.45
N LYS A 39 9.93 -5.80 -5.52
CA LYS A 39 10.44 -4.43 -5.49
C LYS A 39 9.26 -3.50 -5.66
N ASN A 40 8.74 -2.98 -4.56
CA ASN A 40 7.73 -1.94 -4.61
C ASN A 40 8.36 -0.69 -5.25
N THR A 41 7.91 -0.37 -6.46
CA THR A 41 8.24 0.87 -7.16
C THR A 41 7.15 1.91 -6.91
N GLY A 42 7.43 3.17 -7.21
CA GLY A 42 6.47 4.26 -7.03
C GLY A 42 6.16 4.55 -5.56
N TYR A 43 4.87 4.69 -5.23
CA TYR A 43 4.39 5.15 -3.92
C TYR A 43 4.32 4.04 -2.87
N SER A 44 4.27 2.79 -3.33
CA SER A 44 4.05 1.59 -2.53
C SER A 44 5.28 1.16 -1.71
N TYR A 45 6.40 1.86 -1.85
CA TYR A 45 7.60 1.56 -1.08
C TYR A 45 7.42 1.97 0.39
N THR A 46 7.70 1.04 1.30
CA THR A 46 7.78 1.30 2.74
C THR A 46 9.06 0.66 3.25
N ALA A 47 9.96 1.46 3.82
CA ALA A 47 11.28 1.00 4.25
C ALA A 47 11.21 -0.05 5.39
N GLY A 48 10.15 0.01 6.20
CA GLY A 48 9.93 -0.93 7.30
C GLY A 48 9.52 -2.34 6.86
N PHE A 49 9.06 -2.52 5.63
CA PHE A 49 8.45 -3.76 5.14
C PHE A 49 9.21 -4.33 3.94
N LYS A 50 9.17 -5.66 3.80
CA LYS A 50 9.53 -6.35 2.57
C LYS A 50 8.54 -7.45 2.26
N THR A 51 8.10 -7.52 1.01
CA THR A 51 7.17 -8.55 0.55
C THR A 51 7.86 -9.48 -0.44
N TYR A 52 7.61 -10.77 -0.30
CA TYR A 52 8.16 -11.82 -1.16
C TYR A 52 7.03 -12.62 -1.79
N ILE A 53 7.22 -13.07 -3.04
CA ILE A 53 6.42 -14.12 -3.68
C ILE A 53 7.17 -15.44 -3.54
N LEU A 54 6.50 -16.46 -3.01
CA LEU A 54 7.04 -17.80 -2.81
C LEU A 54 6.35 -18.77 -3.78
N ASP A 55 7.08 -19.36 -4.72
CA ASP A 55 6.56 -20.50 -5.49
C ASP A 55 6.77 -21.80 -4.72
N LEU A 56 5.69 -22.55 -4.55
CA LEU A 56 5.66 -23.76 -3.72
C LEU A 56 5.64 -25.01 -4.60
N LYS A 57 6.47 -25.98 -4.23
CA LYS A 57 6.41 -27.36 -4.75
C LYS A 57 6.00 -28.30 -3.63
N VAL A 58 4.88 -29.00 -3.82
CA VAL A 58 4.46 -30.07 -2.92
C VAL A 58 5.30 -31.31 -3.22
N SER A 59 6.02 -31.82 -2.22
CA SER A 59 6.76 -33.07 -2.37
C SER A 59 5.77 -34.21 -2.57
N SER A 60 5.76 -34.81 -3.75
CA SER A 60 4.93 -35.98 -4.08
C SER A 60 5.46 -37.23 -3.37
N GLY A 61 5.40 -37.26 -2.05
CA GLY A 61 5.72 -38.41 -1.22
C GLY A 61 4.45 -39.19 -0.91
N GLN A 62 4.33 -40.39 -1.49
CA GLN A 62 3.35 -41.45 -1.14
C GLN A 62 1.91 -41.36 -1.67
N LEU A 63 1.70 -41.04 -2.95
CA LEU A 63 0.59 -41.67 -3.68
C LEU A 63 1.14 -42.90 -4.40
N ASN A 64 1.05 -44.05 -3.71
CA ASN A 64 1.47 -45.35 -4.22
C ASN A 64 0.67 -45.73 -5.48
N GLY A 65 1.37 -45.89 -6.60
CA GLY A 65 0.94 -46.74 -7.72
C GLY A 65 0.03 -46.08 -8.75
N GLY A 66 0.62 -45.37 -9.72
CA GLY A 66 -0.07 -44.98 -10.93
C GLY A 66 0.74 -44.02 -11.78
N THR A 67 0.89 -44.34 -13.06
CA THR A 67 1.80 -43.75 -14.05
C THR A 67 1.60 -42.25 -14.33
N SER A 68 2.71 -41.62 -14.77
CA SER A 68 2.91 -40.31 -15.42
C SER A 68 2.72 -39.03 -14.59
N GLY A 69 3.80 -38.58 -13.95
CA GLY A 69 4.59 -37.43 -14.44
C GLY A 69 3.97 -36.03 -14.53
N THR A 70 2.74 -35.81 -14.11
CA THR A 70 2.18 -34.47 -14.02
C THR A 70 2.71 -33.80 -12.75
N GLN A 71 3.68 -32.88 -12.91
CA GLN A 71 3.99 -31.90 -11.87
C GLN A 71 2.66 -31.30 -11.41
N GLY A 72 2.36 -31.40 -10.11
CA GLY A 72 1.17 -30.78 -9.54
C GLY A 72 1.15 -29.28 -9.88
N PRO A 73 -0.04 -28.66 -9.93
CA PRO A 73 -0.16 -27.25 -10.25
C PRO A 73 0.73 -26.44 -9.33
N SER A 74 1.60 -25.61 -9.91
CA SER A 74 2.41 -24.66 -9.16
C SER A 74 1.47 -23.74 -8.38
N SER A 75 1.75 -23.56 -7.09
CA SER A 75 1.04 -22.62 -6.24
C SER A 75 2.01 -21.56 -5.75
N CYS A 76 1.51 -20.37 -5.47
CA CYS A 76 2.31 -19.30 -4.88
C CYS A 76 1.63 -18.70 -3.66
N CYS A 77 2.40 -18.05 -2.80
CA CYS A 77 1.88 -17.23 -1.70
C CYS A 77 2.76 -15.99 -1.51
N PHE A 78 2.23 -15.02 -0.78
CA PHE A 78 2.91 -13.78 -0.45
C PHE A 78 3.32 -13.80 1.02
N LEU A 79 4.54 -13.37 1.30
CA LEU A 79 5.08 -13.26 2.66
C LEU A 79 5.67 -11.87 2.86
N THR A 80 5.04 -11.08 3.73
CA THR A 80 5.54 -9.77 4.14
C THR A 80 6.24 -9.90 5.49
N ILE A 81 7.46 -9.35 5.60
CA ILE A 81 8.23 -9.28 6.84
C ILE A 81 8.45 -7.83 7.26
N ALA A 82 8.54 -7.61 8.56
CA ALA A 82 8.87 -6.32 9.15
C ALA A 82 9.71 -6.49 10.41
N HIS A 83 10.51 -5.49 10.75
CA HIS A 83 11.18 -5.50 12.05
C HIS A 83 10.15 -5.51 13.19
N PRO A 84 10.48 -6.15 14.33
CA PRO A 84 9.65 -6.08 15.51
C PRO A 84 9.48 -4.63 15.92
N THR A 85 8.26 -4.12 15.85
CA THR A 85 7.94 -2.81 16.40
C THR A 85 7.95 -2.98 17.91
N THR A 86 8.82 -2.26 18.61
CA THR A 86 8.78 -2.24 20.08
C THR A 86 7.42 -1.64 20.47
N GLU A 87 6.66 -2.38 21.27
CA GLU A 87 5.31 -2.01 21.69
C GLU A 87 5.28 -0.55 22.15
N GLU A 88 4.32 0.22 21.63
CA GLU A 88 3.93 1.52 22.17
C GLU A 88 5.03 2.59 22.26
N THR A 89 5.87 2.75 21.23
CA THR A 89 6.14 4.16 20.89
C THR A 89 4.81 4.73 20.39
N THR A 90 4.06 5.32 21.32
CA THR A 90 3.14 6.43 21.07
C THR A 90 3.95 7.54 20.42
N SER A 91 4.40 7.30 19.19
CA SER A 91 5.08 8.28 18.40
C SER A 91 4.03 9.34 18.18
N ALA A 92 4.22 10.50 18.81
CA ALA A 92 3.42 11.69 18.56
C ALA A 92 3.57 12.22 17.13
N TYR A 93 4.23 11.45 16.25
CA TYR A 93 4.51 11.80 14.87
C TYR A 93 3.98 10.72 13.93
N TYR A 94 3.57 11.15 12.74
CA TYR A 94 3.27 10.30 11.60
C TYR A 94 4.26 9.13 11.41
N HIS A 95 3.73 7.93 11.22
CA HIS A 95 4.49 6.70 10.93
C HIS A 95 3.66 5.73 10.07
N HIS A 96 4.31 4.74 9.46
CA HIS A 96 3.61 3.62 8.82
C HIS A 96 3.04 2.64 9.86
N ASN A 97 1.94 1.98 9.52
CA ASN A 97 1.25 0.97 10.30
C ASN A 97 2.17 -0.23 10.60
N SER A 98 2.06 -0.80 11.80
CA SER A 98 2.72 -2.08 12.12
C SER A 98 1.99 -3.25 11.45
N LEU A 99 2.64 -4.43 11.35
CA LEU A 99 1.98 -5.61 10.77
C LEU A 99 0.73 -6.07 11.53
N SER A 100 0.65 -5.79 12.84
CA SER A 100 -0.56 -6.07 13.63
C SER A 100 -1.73 -5.19 13.21
N VAL A 101 -1.47 -3.89 13.01
CA VAL A 101 -2.47 -2.94 12.50
C VAL A 101 -2.87 -3.29 11.06
N VAL A 102 -1.89 -3.58 10.21
CA VAL A 102 -2.13 -4.05 8.83
C VAL A 102 -3.03 -5.29 8.82
N TYR A 103 -2.75 -6.29 9.65
CA TYR A 103 -3.58 -7.50 9.75
C TYR A 103 -5.03 -7.19 10.16
N GLN A 104 -5.23 -6.29 11.12
CA GLN A 104 -6.57 -5.85 11.53
C GLN A 104 -7.30 -5.12 10.40
N ILE A 105 -6.60 -4.22 9.68
CA ILE A 105 -7.13 -3.51 8.52
C ILE A 105 -7.59 -4.51 7.45
N LEU A 106 -6.74 -5.48 7.07
CA LEU A 106 -7.07 -6.49 6.06
C LEU A 106 -8.26 -7.36 6.47
N THR A 107 -8.36 -7.70 7.76
CA THR A 107 -9.51 -8.42 8.33
C THR A 107 -10.79 -7.61 8.21
N ARG A 108 -10.71 -6.29 8.48
CA ARG A 108 -11.86 -5.37 8.34
C ARG A 108 -12.29 -5.24 6.88
N ILE A 109 -11.34 -5.07 5.96
CA ILE A 109 -11.62 -5.03 4.52
C ILE A 109 -12.35 -6.30 4.08
N ARG A 110 -11.81 -7.48 4.42
CA ARG A 110 -12.40 -8.76 4.05
C ARG A 110 -13.81 -9.00 4.62
N SER A 111 -14.10 -8.45 5.80
CA SER A 111 -15.40 -8.63 6.46
C SER A 111 -16.47 -7.65 5.98
N HIS A 112 -16.10 -6.56 5.32
CA HIS A 112 -17.01 -5.48 4.93
C HIS A 112 -17.04 -5.21 3.41
N THR A 113 -16.26 -5.94 2.62
CA THR A 113 -16.14 -5.73 1.17
C THR A 113 -16.01 -7.04 0.42
N ASP A 114 -16.19 -7.01 -0.90
CA ASP A 114 -15.90 -8.14 -1.80
C ASP A 114 -14.49 -8.05 -2.40
N ILE A 115 -13.62 -7.20 -1.86
CA ILE A 115 -12.23 -7.07 -2.33
C ILE A 115 -11.52 -8.40 -2.03
N PRO A 116 -10.80 -8.99 -3.01
CA PRO A 116 -10.19 -10.32 -2.88
C PRO A 116 -8.92 -10.29 -2.01
N ILE A 117 -9.06 -9.85 -0.76
CA ILE A 117 -8.00 -9.87 0.25
C ILE A 117 -8.01 -11.23 0.94
N PRO A 118 -6.92 -12.00 0.87
CA PRO A 118 -6.90 -13.34 1.42
C PRO A 118 -6.79 -13.34 2.95
N ASP A 119 -7.27 -14.42 3.59
CA ASP A 119 -7.16 -14.60 5.04
C ASP A 119 -5.73 -14.96 5.45
N SER A 120 -4.95 -13.92 5.71
CA SER A 120 -3.52 -14.04 5.98
C SER A 120 -3.25 -14.45 7.43
N THR A 121 -2.13 -15.12 7.68
CA THR A 121 -1.67 -15.48 9.03
C THR A 121 -0.64 -14.47 9.51
N LEU A 122 -0.89 -13.84 10.66
CA LEU A 122 0.07 -12.98 11.36
C LEU A 122 0.84 -13.79 12.41
N ASP A 123 2.16 -13.68 12.44
CA ASP A 123 3.01 -14.22 13.51
C ASP A 123 4.00 -13.14 13.98
N ILE A 124 3.84 -12.74 15.23
CA ILE A 124 4.69 -11.77 15.94
C ILE A 124 5.53 -12.44 17.03
N SER A 125 5.57 -13.77 17.07
CA SER A 125 6.19 -14.52 18.18
C SER A 125 7.72 -14.54 18.14
N LEU A 126 8.31 -14.15 17.00
CA LEU A 126 9.75 -14.20 16.73
C LEU A 126 10.38 -15.60 16.85
N ARG A 127 9.56 -16.66 16.87
CA ARG A 127 10.03 -18.05 17.07
C ARG A 127 10.62 -18.66 15.80
N LEU A 128 10.04 -18.34 14.63
CA LEU A 128 10.52 -18.85 13.34
C LEU A 128 11.50 -17.89 12.67
N LEU A 129 11.20 -16.60 12.72
CA LEU A 129 11.99 -15.54 12.10
C LEU A 129 12.33 -14.48 13.15
N PRO A 130 13.44 -13.76 13.01
CA PRO A 130 13.74 -12.57 13.83
C PRO A 130 12.91 -11.34 13.39
N TYR A 131 11.76 -11.57 12.75
CA TYR A 131 10.89 -10.57 12.15
C TYR A 131 9.43 -10.89 12.49
N HIS A 132 8.60 -9.85 12.58
CA HIS A 132 7.15 -10.03 12.44
C HIS A 132 6.85 -10.38 10.98
N TYR A 133 5.85 -11.22 10.74
CA TYR A 133 5.47 -11.55 9.38
C TYR A 133 3.98 -11.81 9.18
N LEU A 134 3.54 -11.56 7.96
CA LEU A 134 2.19 -11.78 7.46
C LEU A 134 2.28 -12.71 6.24
N LEU A 135 1.65 -13.88 6.31
CA LEU A 135 1.66 -14.90 5.27
C LEU A 135 0.27 -15.05 4.63
N SER A 136 0.17 -14.88 3.31
CA SER A 136 -1.06 -15.20 2.60
C SER A 136 -1.25 -16.72 2.47
N PRO A 137 -2.49 -17.23 2.35
CA PRO A 137 -2.73 -18.60 1.92
C PRO A 137 -2.11 -18.88 0.55
N ALA A 138 -1.87 -20.17 0.27
CA ALA A 138 -1.45 -20.62 -1.04
C ALA A 138 -2.56 -20.39 -2.08
N SER A 139 -2.20 -19.75 -3.19
CA SER A 139 -3.03 -19.58 -4.37
C SER A 139 -2.62 -20.59 -5.44
N PRO A 140 -3.55 -21.24 -6.16
CA PRO A 140 -3.25 -22.21 -7.22
C PRO A 140 -2.81 -21.53 -8.52
N ILE A 141 -1.90 -20.56 -8.42
CA ILE A 141 -1.37 -19.75 -9.52
C ILE A 141 0.16 -19.72 -9.36
N ALA A 142 0.91 -19.85 -10.45
CA ALA A 142 2.36 -19.69 -10.42
C ALA A 142 2.73 -18.19 -10.41
N SER A 143 3.83 -17.82 -9.76
CA SER A 143 4.31 -16.42 -9.81
C SER A 143 4.59 -15.94 -11.23
N THR A 144 4.92 -16.86 -12.15
CA THR A 144 5.16 -16.56 -13.58
C THR A 144 3.90 -16.24 -14.37
N ASP A 145 2.72 -16.58 -13.85
CA ASP A 145 1.43 -16.37 -14.51
C ASP A 145 0.76 -15.06 -14.08
N ILE A 146 1.40 -14.31 -13.18
CA ILE A 146 0.92 -13.01 -12.71
C ILE A 146 1.98 -11.94 -12.92
N ILE A 147 1.53 -10.73 -13.21
CA ILE A 147 2.41 -9.56 -13.33
C ILE A 147 1.75 -8.32 -12.70
N PRO A 148 2.54 -7.36 -12.19
CA PRO A 148 2.00 -6.07 -11.78
C PRO A 148 1.27 -5.37 -12.92
N LEU A 149 0.17 -4.67 -12.60
CA LEU A 149 -0.69 -3.99 -13.57
C LEU A 149 0.06 -2.91 -14.34
N SER A 150 0.90 -2.14 -13.65
CA SER A 150 1.79 -1.13 -14.25
C SER A 150 2.64 -1.72 -15.38
N LYS A 151 3.26 -2.87 -15.13
CA LYS A 151 4.10 -3.60 -16.08
C LYS A 151 3.27 -4.18 -17.22
N ALA A 152 2.09 -4.71 -16.94
CA ALA A 152 1.16 -5.20 -17.96
C ALA A 152 0.77 -4.10 -18.95
N ARG A 153 0.49 -2.89 -18.44
CA ARG A 153 0.18 -1.69 -19.25
C ARG A 153 1.38 -1.22 -20.05
N ALA A 154 2.52 -1.02 -19.39
CA ALA A 154 3.75 -0.55 -20.04
C ALA A 154 4.24 -1.50 -21.15
N SER A 155 3.97 -2.80 -21.00
CA SER A 155 4.33 -3.83 -21.98
C SER A 155 3.26 -4.04 -23.07
N GLY A 156 2.12 -3.34 -23.02
CA GLY A 156 1.03 -3.49 -23.99
C GLY A 156 0.35 -4.87 -23.96
N LEU A 157 0.41 -5.58 -22.83
CA LEU A 157 -0.17 -6.92 -22.68
C LEU A 157 -1.69 -6.90 -22.48
N LEU A 158 -2.24 -5.77 -22.03
CA LEU A 158 -3.68 -5.59 -21.85
C LEU A 158 -4.31 -5.01 -23.11
N SER A 159 -5.38 -5.67 -23.58
CA SER A 159 -6.22 -5.08 -24.61
C SER A 159 -6.96 -3.84 -24.06
N PRO A 160 -7.47 -2.93 -24.91
CA PRO A 160 -8.28 -1.81 -24.44
C PRO A 160 -9.49 -2.25 -23.60
N SER A 161 -10.11 -3.38 -23.96
CA SER A 161 -11.23 -3.95 -23.20
C SER A 161 -10.78 -4.48 -21.83
N ASP A 162 -9.62 -5.14 -21.75
CA ASP A 162 -9.09 -5.62 -20.47
C ASP A 162 -8.75 -4.44 -19.54
N THR A 163 -8.13 -3.39 -20.07
CA THR A 163 -7.83 -2.17 -19.30
C THR A 163 -9.09 -1.56 -18.71
N LEU A 164 -10.16 -1.42 -19.51
CA LEU A 164 -11.44 -0.88 -19.03
C LEU A 164 -12.06 -1.77 -17.94
N LEU A 165 -12.02 -3.10 -18.10
CA LEU A 165 -12.55 -4.03 -17.10
C LEU A 165 -11.76 -4.00 -15.79
N VAL A 166 -10.43 -3.94 -15.87
CA VAL A 166 -9.56 -3.81 -14.70
C VAL A 166 -9.80 -2.49 -13.99
N ASP A 167 -9.86 -1.37 -14.72
CA ASP A 167 -10.16 -0.05 -14.16
C ASP A 167 -11.53 -0.02 -13.47
N LEU A 168 -12.56 -0.54 -14.14
CA LEU A 168 -13.90 -0.67 -13.57
C LEU A 168 -13.85 -1.47 -12.26
N GLN A 169 -13.10 -2.58 -12.23
CA GLN A 169 -12.98 -3.42 -11.04
C GLN A 169 -12.22 -2.71 -9.90
N ILE A 170 -11.15 -1.99 -10.20
CA ILE A 170 -10.42 -1.15 -9.22
C ILE A 170 -11.34 -0.09 -8.65
N GLY A 171 -12.09 0.59 -9.51
CA GLY A 171 -13.12 1.55 -9.10
C GLY A 171 -14.10 0.92 -8.10
N LYS A 172 -14.67 -0.24 -8.45
CA LYS A 172 -15.58 -0.97 -7.56
C LYS A 172 -14.96 -1.28 -6.21
N PHE A 173 -13.73 -1.78 -6.19
CA PHE A 173 -13.01 -2.07 -4.95
C PHE A 173 -12.81 -0.83 -4.09
N LEU A 174 -12.36 0.30 -4.66
CA LEU A 174 -12.23 1.56 -3.93
C LEU A 174 -13.58 2.06 -3.41
N GLY A 175 -14.65 1.91 -4.19
CA GLY A 175 -16.01 2.29 -3.80
C GLY A 175 -16.48 1.50 -2.57
N GLN A 176 -16.27 0.18 -2.59
CA GLN A 176 -16.56 -0.69 -1.46
C GLN A 176 -15.66 -0.40 -0.26
N LEU A 177 -14.37 -0.15 -0.47
CA LEU A 177 -13.42 0.19 0.59
C LEU A 177 -13.90 1.44 1.35
N HIS A 178 -14.19 2.52 0.64
CA HIS A 178 -14.52 3.79 1.27
C HIS A 178 -15.92 3.84 1.88
N SER A 179 -16.88 3.11 1.30
CA SER A 179 -18.26 3.07 1.80
C SER A 179 -18.50 2.00 2.86
N GLY A 180 -17.78 0.87 2.79
CA GLY A 180 -17.95 -0.27 3.70
C GLY A 180 -16.96 -0.28 4.86
N VAL A 181 -15.78 0.32 4.70
CA VAL A 181 -14.71 0.33 5.72
C VAL A 181 -14.53 1.74 6.26
N GLN A 182 -15.40 2.12 7.19
CA GLN A 182 -15.43 3.45 7.82
C GLN A 182 -15.03 3.39 9.29
N ASN A 183 -14.78 4.52 9.93
CA ASN A 183 -14.41 4.57 11.35
C ASN A 183 -15.07 5.77 12.05
N ASP A 184 -15.10 5.76 13.38
CA ASP A 184 -15.69 6.85 14.16
C ASP A 184 -14.76 8.07 14.29
N TRP A 185 -13.46 7.89 14.04
CA TRP A 185 -12.44 8.93 14.16
C TRP A 185 -11.46 8.91 12.97
N TYR A 186 -10.81 10.06 12.73
CA TYR A 186 -9.83 10.28 11.67
C TYR A 186 -8.39 10.11 12.15
N GLY A 187 -7.50 9.63 11.28
CA GLY A 187 -6.06 9.54 11.54
C GLY A 187 -5.45 8.18 11.25
N ILE A 188 -4.28 7.93 11.85
CA ILE A 188 -3.53 6.67 11.67
C ILE A 188 -4.26 5.54 12.38
N PRO A 189 -4.53 4.39 11.73
CA PRO A 189 -5.24 3.27 12.34
C PRO A 189 -4.50 2.72 13.56
N ALA A 190 -5.26 2.36 14.58
CA ALA A 190 -4.75 1.81 15.83
C ALA A 190 -5.54 0.58 16.23
N LEU A 191 -4.90 -0.32 17.00
CA LEU A 191 -5.54 -1.56 17.49
C LEU A 191 -6.71 -1.28 18.45
N THR A 192 -6.66 -0.12 19.10
CA THR A 192 -7.66 0.37 20.04
C THR A 192 -7.96 1.83 19.72
N GLU A 193 -9.11 2.32 20.16
CA GLU A 193 -9.45 3.74 20.02
C GLU A 193 -8.37 4.61 20.71
N PRO A 194 -7.85 5.64 20.04
CA PRO A 194 -6.90 6.57 20.64
C PRO A 194 -7.48 7.22 21.90
N GLN A 195 -6.60 7.64 22.82
CA GLN A 195 -7.04 8.35 24.02
C GLN A 195 -7.71 9.70 23.69
N ASP A 196 -7.25 10.35 22.62
CA ASP A 196 -7.78 11.63 22.12
C ASP A 196 -8.12 11.46 20.63
N PRO A 197 -9.28 10.83 20.31
CA PRO A 197 -9.69 10.61 18.94
C PRO A 197 -10.09 11.93 18.27
N SER A 198 -9.60 12.15 17.04
CA SER A 198 -9.97 13.33 16.26
C SER A 198 -11.24 13.08 15.45
N TYR A 199 -12.21 13.98 15.59
CA TYR A 199 -13.47 13.97 14.84
C TYR A 199 -13.53 15.05 13.75
N SER A 200 -12.41 15.74 13.51
CA SER A 200 -12.28 16.76 12.47
C SER A 200 -11.21 16.34 11.47
N TRP A 201 -11.61 16.14 10.21
CA TRP A 201 -10.65 15.83 9.16
C TRP A 201 -9.65 16.97 8.95
N GLN A 202 -10.09 18.23 9.03
CA GLN A 202 -9.20 19.38 8.89
C GLN A 202 -8.09 19.40 9.95
N GLU A 203 -8.43 19.16 11.21
CA GLU A 203 -7.45 19.11 12.31
C GLU A 203 -6.50 17.92 12.13
N THR A 204 -7.05 16.76 11.79
CA THR A 204 -6.27 15.53 11.56
C THR A 204 -5.28 15.70 10.41
N PHE A 205 -5.74 16.15 9.25
CA PHE A 205 -4.88 16.35 8.08
C PHE A 205 -3.78 17.38 8.36
N THR A 206 -4.13 18.48 9.03
CA THR A 206 -3.16 19.51 9.45
C THR A 206 -2.08 18.91 10.34
N HIS A 207 -2.46 18.10 11.33
CA HIS A 207 -1.53 17.43 12.22
C HIS A 207 -0.60 16.47 11.47
N LEU A 208 -1.16 15.55 10.66
CA LEU A 208 -0.38 14.58 9.89
C LEU A 208 0.64 15.26 8.97
N LEU A 209 0.25 16.38 8.34
CA LEU A 209 1.10 17.17 7.46
C LEU A 209 2.20 17.90 8.24
N GLU A 210 1.86 18.60 9.32
CA GLU A 210 2.83 19.33 10.15
C GLU A 210 3.85 18.40 10.81
N ASP A 211 3.44 17.20 11.22
CA ASP A 211 4.36 16.18 11.74
C ASP A 211 5.47 15.85 10.75
N LEU A 212 5.10 15.58 9.50
CA LEU A 212 6.07 15.30 8.44
C LEU A 212 6.98 16.50 8.22
N LEU A 213 6.43 17.71 8.09
CA LEU A 213 7.21 18.93 7.91
C LEU A 213 8.17 19.18 9.08
N HIS A 214 7.72 18.96 10.31
CA HIS A 214 8.55 19.09 11.50
C HIS A 214 9.71 18.09 11.47
N ARG A 215 9.45 16.83 11.12
CA ARG A 215 10.48 15.80 11.02
C ARG A 215 11.50 16.10 9.92
N PHE A 216 11.06 16.56 8.75
CA PHE A 216 11.97 16.99 7.69
C PHE A 216 12.84 18.17 8.10
N GLN A 217 12.23 19.16 8.77
CA GLN A 217 12.93 20.35 9.25
C GLN A 217 13.98 19.97 10.31
N ALA A 218 13.63 19.07 11.24
CA ALA A 218 14.55 18.55 12.25
C ALA A 218 15.70 17.72 11.64
N ALA A 219 15.43 17.02 10.53
CA ALA A 219 16.44 16.29 9.76
C ALA A 219 17.29 17.19 8.85
N GLY A 220 17.02 18.50 8.78
CA GLY A 220 17.75 19.44 7.93
C GLY A 220 17.47 19.29 6.44
N VAL A 221 16.38 18.65 6.05
CA VAL A 221 15.95 18.59 4.64
C VAL A 221 15.44 19.97 4.23
N GLU A 222 15.90 20.50 3.11
CA GLU A 222 15.44 21.80 2.62
C GLU A 222 14.11 21.65 1.86
N LEU A 223 13.05 22.26 2.38
CA LEU A 223 11.72 22.33 1.76
C LEU A 223 11.17 23.76 1.92
N PRO A 224 10.19 24.20 1.11
CA PRO A 224 9.56 25.52 1.23
C PRO A 224 8.57 25.59 2.41
N TYR A 225 9.04 25.34 3.64
CA TYR A 225 8.22 25.21 4.85
C TYR A 225 7.29 26.39 5.11
N ASN A 226 7.80 27.62 4.96
CA ASN A 226 7.04 28.83 5.24
C ASN A 226 5.89 29.02 4.23
N ASP A 227 6.13 28.72 2.95
CA ASP A 227 5.11 28.83 1.92
C ASP A 227 4.01 27.77 2.14
N ILE A 228 4.41 26.52 2.41
CA ILE A 228 3.47 25.43 2.75
C ILE A 228 2.57 25.85 3.92
N ARG A 229 3.15 26.29 5.04
CA ARG A 229 2.40 26.71 6.24
C ARG A 229 1.49 27.91 5.99
N THR A 230 1.96 28.87 5.19
CA THR A 230 1.17 30.06 4.81
C THR A 230 -0.05 29.65 3.99
N TYR A 231 0.13 28.81 2.98
CA TYR A 231 -0.97 28.35 2.13
C TYR A 231 -1.92 27.42 2.88
N LEU A 232 -1.41 26.60 3.81
CA LEU A 232 -2.21 25.73 4.66
C LEU A 232 -3.12 26.55 5.57
N SER A 233 -2.57 27.59 6.20
CA SER A 233 -3.34 28.52 7.04
C SER A 233 -4.49 29.16 6.26
N ARG A 234 -4.26 29.52 4.99
CA ARG A 234 -5.31 30.02 4.10
C ARG A 234 -6.35 28.94 3.81
N ALA A 235 -5.94 27.72 3.47
CA ALA A 235 -6.85 26.62 3.20
C ALA A 235 -7.77 26.31 4.40
N ILE A 236 -7.21 26.31 5.62
CA ILE A 236 -7.94 26.15 6.88
C ILE A 236 -8.95 27.30 7.08
N ALA A 237 -8.54 28.55 6.85
CA ALA A 237 -9.41 29.71 7.00
C ALA A 237 -10.63 29.72 6.04
N PHE A 238 -10.52 29.03 4.90
CA PHE A 238 -11.63 28.83 3.95
C PHE A 238 -12.32 27.47 4.12
N PHE A 239 -12.05 26.77 5.23
CA PHE A 239 -12.66 25.50 5.60
C PHE A 239 -12.47 24.42 4.54
N LEU A 240 -11.36 24.43 3.79
CA LEU A 240 -11.16 23.59 2.59
C LEU A 240 -11.40 22.10 2.84
N PHE A 241 -11.15 21.64 4.07
CA PHE A 241 -11.20 20.22 4.45
C PHE A 241 -12.45 19.83 5.25
N ASP A 242 -13.34 20.78 5.59
CA ASP A 242 -14.49 20.54 6.49
C ASP A 242 -15.67 19.78 5.82
N ASP A 243 -15.62 19.53 4.51
CA ASP A 243 -16.64 18.80 3.75
C ASP A 243 -16.53 17.27 3.88
N VAL A 244 -15.65 16.78 4.74
CA VAL A 244 -15.43 15.35 4.98
C VAL A 244 -16.13 14.99 6.27
N GLU A 245 -17.25 14.28 6.15
CA GLU A 245 -18.13 13.97 7.28
C GLU A 245 -17.89 12.58 7.88
N VAL A 246 -17.36 11.65 7.10
CA VAL A 246 -17.17 10.26 7.51
C VAL A 246 -15.72 9.82 7.26
N PRO A 247 -14.99 9.36 8.29
CA PRO A 247 -13.69 8.74 8.12
C PRO A 247 -13.80 7.43 7.34
N SER A 248 -13.19 7.39 6.16
CA SER A 248 -13.08 6.19 5.32
C SER A 248 -11.65 5.66 5.35
N LEU A 249 -11.47 4.34 5.23
CA LEU A 249 -10.15 3.76 5.06
C LEU A 249 -9.58 4.12 3.69
N ILE A 250 -8.45 4.82 3.67
CA ILE A 250 -7.74 5.18 2.42
C ILE A 250 -6.51 4.30 2.28
N TRP A 251 -6.30 3.77 1.08
CA TRP A 251 -5.06 3.10 0.68
C TRP A 251 -4.05 4.08 0.09
N LEU A 252 -3.62 5.07 0.90
CA LEU A 252 -2.85 6.25 0.44
C LEU A 252 -1.69 5.95 -0.52
N THR A 253 -0.88 4.94 -0.21
CA THR A 253 0.30 4.57 -1.00
C THR A 253 0.05 3.43 -1.98
N GLY A 254 -1.20 2.96 -2.10
CA GLY A 254 -1.57 1.93 -3.06
C GLY A 254 -1.25 2.35 -4.48
N SER A 255 -0.89 1.41 -5.34
CA SER A 255 -0.66 1.73 -6.74
C SER A 255 -0.92 0.54 -7.65
N GLU A 256 -0.79 0.75 -8.95
CA GLU A 256 -0.85 -0.33 -9.93
C GLU A 256 0.25 -1.38 -9.73
N ASP A 257 1.34 -1.05 -9.03
CA ASP A 257 2.39 -2.03 -8.69
C ASP A 257 1.92 -3.05 -7.63
N ASP A 258 0.92 -2.70 -6.82
CA ASP A 258 0.34 -3.59 -5.82
C ASP A 258 -0.79 -4.48 -6.38
N ILE A 259 -1.20 -4.26 -7.64
CA ILE A 259 -2.29 -5.00 -8.29
C ILE A 259 -1.69 -5.97 -9.29
N TYR A 260 -1.90 -7.25 -9.07
CA TYR A 260 -1.41 -8.31 -9.96
C TYR A 260 -2.54 -8.81 -10.84
N VAL A 261 -2.28 -8.87 -12.14
CA VAL A 261 -3.22 -9.41 -13.14
C VAL A 261 -2.73 -10.76 -13.64
N SER A 262 -3.66 -11.67 -13.90
CA SER A 262 -3.39 -12.97 -14.51
C SER A 262 -3.06 -12.82 -15.99
N LEU A 263 -2.00 -13.48 -16.46
CA LEU A 263 -1.70 -13.63 -17.87
C LEU A 263 -2.53 -14.78 -18.49
N PRO A 264 -3.12 -14.63 -19.69
CA PRO A 264 -3.88 -15.67 -20.39
C PRO A 264 -3.06 -16.87 -20.89
N THR A 265 -1.86 -17.09 -20.36
CA THR A 265 -1.02 -18.26 -20.68
C THR A 265 -1.60 -19.56 -20.12
N HIS A 266 -2.50 -19.47 -19.13
CA HIS A 266 -3.17 -20.62 -18.55
C HIS A 266 -4.51 -20.94 -19.27
N LEU A 267 -4.74 -22.22 -19.59
CA LEU A 267 -5.91 -22.69 -20.35
C LEU A 267 -7.28 -22.35 -19.71
N ALA A 268 -7.30 -22.04 -18.40
CA ALA A 268 -8.52 -21.71 -17.66
C ALA A 268 -8.87 -20.22 -17.65
N THR A 269 -7.92 -19.32 -17.93
CA THR A 269 -8.11 -17.86 -17.89
C THR A 269 -8.32 -17.32 -19.30
N LYS A 270 -9.55 -16.97 -19.64
CA LYS A 270 -9.90 -16.42 -20.97
C LYS A 270 -9.67 -14.92 -21.10
N THR A 271 -9.60 -14.19 -19.98
CA THR A 271 -9.47 -12.73 -19.92
C THR A 271 -8.52 -12.34 -18.81
N HIS A 272 -7.83 -11.21 -18.98
CA HIS A 272 -7.02 -10.63 -17.91
C HIS A 272 -7.96 -10.23 -16.76
N SER A 273 -7.62 -10.64 -15.53
CA SER A 273 -8.38 -10.31 -14.33
C SER A 273 -7.42 -10.05 -13.18
N ILE A 274 -7.88 -9.31 -12.17
CA ILE A 274 -7.10 -9.09 -10.95
C ILE A 274 -6.96 -10.44 -10.24
N ALA A 275 -5.73 -10.96 -10.20
CA ALA A 275 -5.38 -12.23 -9.60
C ALA A 275 -5.02 -12.09 -8.12
N ALA A 276 -4.40 -10.97 -7.74
CA ALA A 276 -4.06 -10.66 -6.37
C ALA A 276 -3.94 -9.14 -6.16
N ILE A 277 -4.19 -8.71 -4.94
CA ILE A 277 -3.89 -7.36 -4.45
C ILE A 277 -2.92 -7.55 -3.29
N LEU A 278 -1.75 -6.91 -3.36
CA LEU A 278 -0.78 -6.98 -2.27
C LEU A 278 -1.35 -6.30 -1.02
N PRO A 279 -1.11 -6.87 0.18
CA PRO A 279 -1.61 -6.33 1.45
C PRO A 279 -0.83 -5.07 1.91
N ASN A 280 -0.46 -4.19 0.99
CA ASN A 280 0.43 -3.08 1.24
C ASN A 280 -0.32 -1.85 1.76
N VAL A 281 -0.93 -1.97 2.93
CA VAL A 281 -1.68 -0.91 3.62
C VAL A 281 -0.82 -0.22 4.69
N ALA A 282 0.49 -0.15 4.47
CA ALA A 282 1.46 0.40 5.41
C ALA A 282 1.17 1.87 5.76
N HIS A 283 0.70 2.67 4.80
CA HIS A 283 0.33 4.07 5.04
C HIS A 283 -1.17 4.31 4.99
N ALA A 284 -1.98 3.26 5.13
CA ALA A 284 -3.42 3.41 5.16
C ALA A 284 -3.87 4.23 6.37
N LEU A 285 -4.91 5.05 6.19
CA LEU A 285 -5.41 5.97 7.22
C LEU A 285 -6.92 6.19 7.13
N TRP A 286 -7.53 6.63 8.23
CA TRP A 286 -8.94 7.05 8.29
C TRP A 286 -9.04 8.52 7.89
N GLY A 287 -9.67 8.81 6.75
CA GLY A 287 -9.64 10.15 6.17
C GLY A 287 -10.62 10.36 5.03
N ASP A 288 -10.34 11.41 4.25
CA ASP A 288 -11.04 11.72 3.00
C ASP A 288 -10.70 10.71 1.88
N PRO A 289 -11.68 10.00 1.31
CA PRO A 289 -11.53 9.17 0.10
C PRO A 289 -10.75 9.81 -1.04
N LEU A 290 -10.82 11.14 -1.17
CA LEU A 290 -10.11 11.89 -2.19
C LEU A 290 -8.58 11.89 -1.96
N LEU A 291 -8.07 11.33 -0.87
CA LEU A 291 -6.65 11.17 -0.62
C LEU A 291 -6.04 9.97 -1.37
N GLU A 292 -6.87 9.11 -1.98
CA GLU A 292 -6.40 7.97 -2.77
C GLU A 292 -5.49 8.36 -3.95
N SER A 293 -4.39 7.62 -4.07
CA SER A 293 -3.39 7.75 -5.12
C SER A 293 -3.92 7.43 -6.51
N PHE A 294 -4.85 6.48 -6.63
CA PHE A 294 -5.52 6.11 -7.88
C PHE A 294 -6.29 7.25 -8.52
N PHE A 295 -6.57 8.30 -7.74
CA PHE A 295 -7.21 9.50 -8.24
C PHE A 295 -6.19 10.65 -8.51
N LEU A 296 -4.90 10.52 -8.14
CA LEU A 296 -3.91 11.62 -8.12
C LEU A 296 -3.17 11.78 -9.45
N SER A 297 -2.89 10.70 -10.16
CA SER A 297 -2.03 10.71 -11.35
C SER A 297 -2.70 11.44 -12.52
N PRO A 298 -2.06 12.44 -13.17
CA PRO A 298 -2.53 13.00 -14.44
C PRO A 298 -2.64 11.89 -15.50
N PRO A 299 -3.70 11.84 -16.33
CA PRO A 299 -4.76 12.84 -16.53
C PRO A 299 -5.95 12.78 -15.52
N GLY A 300 -5.83 12.02 -14.43
CA GLY A 300 -6.89 11.71 -13.48
C GLY A 300 -7.38 10.27 -13.63
N PRO A 301 -8.33 9.82 -12.79
CA PRO A 301 -8.89 8.48 -12.92
C PRO A 301 -9.61 8.29 -14.26
N SER A 302 -9.54 7.09 -14.83
CA SER A 302 -10.28 6.76 -16.04
C SER A 302 -11.79 6.76 -15.81
N GLU A 303 -12.57 6.96 -16.87
CA GLU A 303 -14.05 6.95 -16.77
C GLU A 303 -14.58 5.63 -16.20
N ALA A 304 -13.99 4.50 -16.61
CA ALA A 304 -14.36 3.18 -16.10
C ALA A 304 -14.10 3.06 -14.59
N LEU A 305 -12.96 3.57 -14.10
CA LEU A 305 -12.66 3.59 -12.67
C LEU A 305 -13.67 4.45 -11.90
N VAL A 306 -13.99 5.64 -12.40
CA VAL A 306 -15.01 6.52 -11.79
C VAL A 306 -16.38 5.85 -11.78
N GLU A 307 -16.79 5.21 -12.88
CA GLU A 307 -18.05 4.47 -12.97
C GLU A 307 -18.10 3.33 -11.95
N GLY A 308 -17.05 2.54 -11.84
CA GLY A 308 -16.95 1.45 -10.87
C GLY A 308 -17.03 1.94 -9.43
N TYR A 309 -16.34 3.04 -9.14
CA TYR A 309 -16.30 3.69 -7.84
C TYR A 309 -17.69 4.14 -7.39
N VAL A 310 -18.36 4.95 -8.21
CA VAL A 310 -19.69 5.46 -7.90
C VAL A 310 -20.72 4.32 -7.86
N GLY A 311 -20.63 3.37 -8.79
CA GLY A 311 -21.52 2.22 -8.86
C GLY A 311 -21.43 1.25 -7.68
N SER A 312 -20.39 1.36 -6.84
CA SER A 312 -20.16 0.51 -5.66
C SER A 312 -20.18 1.28 -4.34
N GLY A 313 -20.89 2.40 -4.28
CA GLY A 313 -21.11 3.17 -3.05
C GLY A 313 -20.13 4.32 -2.81
N GLY A 314 -19.15 4.50 -3.70
CA GLY A 314 -18.27 5.67 -3.68
C GLY A 314 -19.03 6.97 -3.94
N GLY A 315 -18.65 8.04 -3.23
CA GLY A 315 -19.21 9.37 -3.47
C GLY A 315 -18.76 10.02 -4.78
N PRO A 316 -19.34 11.14 -5.21
CA PRO A 316 -18.90 11.84 -6.42
C PRO A 316 -17.47 12.37 -6.26
N LEU A 317 -16.54 11.91 -7.11
CA LEU A 317 -15.12 12.30 -7.05
C LEU A 317 -14.86 13.73 -7.51
N MET A 318 -15.56 14.22 -8.53
CA MET A 318 -15.19 15.46 -9.22
C MET A 318 -16.41 16.28 -9.65
N SER A 319 -16.50 17.55 -9.20
CA SER A 319 -17.31 18.60 -9.84
C SER A 319 -17.12 20.03 -9.31
N LEU A 320 -16.26 20.29 -8.31
CA LEU A 320 -16.09 21.64 -7.73
C LEU A 320 -14.62 22.11 -7.75
N PRO A 321 -14.33 23.39 -8.05
CA PRO A 321 -12.98 23.98 -7.98
C PRO A 321 -12.24 23.68 -6.67
N ARG A 322 -12.97 23.71 -5.55
CA ARG A 322 -12.49 23.35 -4.21
C ARG A 322 -11.86 21.96 -4.13
N LYS A 323 -12.45 20.96 -4.81
CA LYS A 323 -11.89 19.59 -4.85
C LYS A 323 -10.54 19.57 -5.56
N LYS A 324 -10.33 20.39 -6.60
CA LYS A 324 -9.03 20.47 -7.29
C LYS A 324 -7.93 21.01 -6.37
N THR A 325 -8.19 22.08 -5.63
CA THR A 325 -7.22 22.60 -4.66
C THR A 325 -6.91 21.58 -3.56
N LYS A 326 -7.94 20.90 -3.05
CA LYS A 326 -7.79 19.81 -2.09
C LYS A 326 -6.93 18.67 -2.65
N ARG A 327 -7.06 18.32 -3.94
CA ARG A 327 -6.15 17.35 -4.59
C ARG A 327 -4.69 17.77 -4.51
N VAL A 328 -4.37 19.05 -4.73
CA VAL A 328 -2.98 19.52 -4.68
C VAL A 328 -2.39 19.33 -3.28
N TRP A 329 -3.18 19.54 -2.22
CA TRP A 329 -2.77 19.24 -0.84
C TRP A 329 -2.51 17.76 -0.61
N TYR A 330 -3.37 16.88 -1.13
CA TYR A 330 -3.20 15.44 -0.98
C TYR A 330 -2.02 14.90 -1.81
N THR A 331 -1.76 15.48 -2.99
CA THR A 331 -0.54 15.19 -3.76
C THR A 331 0.71 15.62 -2.99
N LEU A 332 0.70 16.82 -2.40
CA LEU A 332 1.79 17.30 -1.55
C LEU A 332 2.04 16.36 -0.37
N PHE A 333 0.97 15.93 0.31
CA PHE A 333 1.07 14.99 1.43
C PHE A 333 1.63 13.63 1.01
N LEU A 334 1.15 13.05 -0.09
CA LEU A 334 1.71 11.80 -0.62
C LEU A 334 3.21 11.94 -0.94
N ALA A 335 3.61 13.02 -1.60
CA ALA A 335 5.02 13.26 -1.94
C ALA A 335 5.90 13.36 -0.67
N LEU A 336 5.40 14.02 0.38
CA LEU A 336 6.08 14.07 1.68
C LEU A 336 6.18 12.68 2.32
N VAL A 337 5.14 11.86 2.25
CA VAL A 337 5.18 10.47 2.76
C VAL A 337 6.24 9.65 2.01
N VAL A 338 6.24 9.70 0.68
CA VAL A 338 7.24 8.99 -0.15
C VAL A 338 8.66 9.46 0.17
N LEU A 339 8.88 10.77 0.27
CA LEU A 339 10.18 11.32 0.63
C LEU A 339 10.62 10.86 2.03
N SER A 340 9.68 10.73 2.96
CA SER A 340 9.96 10.35 4.35
C SER A 340 10.48 8.91 4.45
N GLU A 341 9.91 8.01 3.66
CA GLU A 341 10.31 6.60 3.60
C GLU A 341 11.74 6.43 3.04
N HIS A 342 12.23 7.39 2.27
CA HIS A 342 13.58 7.33 1.71
C HIS A 342 14.64 8.12 2.48
N THR A 343 14.27 9.22 3.13
CA THR A 343 15.24 10.19 3.70
C THR A 343 15.30 10.20 5.22
N LEU A 344 14.21 9.84 5.91
CA LEU A 344 14.14 9.90 7.39
C LEU A 344 14.51 8.57 8.07
N GLN A 345 15.06 7.61 7.31
CA GLN A 345 15.43 6.31 7.83
C GLN A 345 16.80 6.36 8.53
N PRO A 346 16.90 5.94 9.80
CA PRO A 346 18.18 5.86 10.48
C PRO A 346 19.04 4.79 9.78
N HIS A 347 20.23 5.16 9.33
CA HIS A 347 21.27 4.26 8.78
C HIS A 347 21.12 3.79 7.33
N LYS A 348 20.41 4.51 6.47
CA LYS A 348 20.42 4.20 5.03
C LYS A 348 21.79 4.52 4.40
N PRO A 349 22.45 3.57 3.70
CA PRO A 349 23.63 3.89 2.91
C PRO A 349 23.27 4.92 1.82
N LEU A 350 24.23 5.77 1.45
CA LEU A 350 24.08 6.72 0.34
C LEU A 350 23.56 5.95 -0.88
N ALA A 351 22.43 6.40 -1.43
CA ALA A 351 21.85 5.77 -2.61
C ALA A 351 22.85 5.84 -3.76
N ASP A 352 22.99 4.75 -4.52
CA ASP A 352 23.79 4.76 -5.74
C ASP A 352 23.16 5.74 -6.75
N GLU A 353 24.01 6.50 -7.45
CA GLU A 353 23.58 7.36 -8.56
C GLU A 353 22.80 6.54 -9.59
N GLY A 354 21.62 7.03 -9.98
CA GLY A 354 20.68 6.40 -10.89
C GLY A 354 19.79 5.32 -10.27
N SER A 355 19.88 5.08 -8.96
CA SER A 355 19.02 4.11 -8.27
C SER A 355 17.54 4.53 -8.29
N GLU A 356 16.64 3.55 -8.19
CA GLU A 356 15.19 3.84 -8.10
C GLU A 356 14.84 4.71 -6.89
N THR A 357 15.56 4.57 -5.78
CA THR A 357 15.43 5.45 -4.61
C THR A 357 15.74 6.91 -4.96
N GLU A 358 16.80 7.17 -5.71
CA GLU A 358 17.12 8.55 -6.12
C GLU A 358 16.02 9.13 -7.00
N LYS A 359 15.51 8.34 -7.95
CA LYS A 359 14.38 8.76 -8.82
C LYS A 359 13.13 9.07 -8.02
N GLN A 360 12.80 8.25 -7.01
CA GLN A 360 11.65 8.48 -6.13
C GLN A 360 11.82 9.73 -5.26
N CYS A 361 13.01 9.96 -4.70
CA CYS A 361 13.32 11.18 -3.97
C CYS A 361 13.21 12.43 -4.86
N ALA A 362 13.79 12.37 -6.06
CA ALA A 362 13.74 13.47 -7.03
C ALA A 362 12.29 13.78 -7.44
N TRP A 363 11.52 12.76 -7.78
CA TRP A 363 10.08 12.90 -8.08
C TRP A 363 9.32 13.56 -6.91
N ALA A 364 9.57 13.11 -5.68
CA ALA A 364 8.88 13.65 -4.51
C ALA A 364 9.22 15.13 -4.29
N GLN A 365 10.49 15.52 -4.40
CA GLN A 365 10.95 16.90 -4.26
C GLN A 365 10.39 17.82 -5.36
N GLU A 366 10.40 17.35 -6.61
CA GLU A 366 9.80 18.06 -7.74
C GLU A 366 8.29 18.25 -7.52
N THR A 367 7.59 17.18 -7.16
CA THR A 367 6.14 17.20 -6.89
C THR A 367 5.79 18.15 -5.74
N ILE A 368 6.57 18.16 -4.66
CA ILE A 368 6.39 19.12 -3.55
C ILE A 368 6.50 20.55 -4.07
N THR A 369 7.52 20.84 -4.88
CA THR A 369 7.76 22.18 -5.43
C THR A 369 6.62 22.61 -6.35
N GLU A 370 6.18 21.75 -7.26
CA GLU A 370 5.06 22.01 -8.17
C GLU A 370 3.75 22.24 -7.41
N CYS A 371 3.48 21.45 -6.37
CA CYS A 371 2.30 21.61 -5.54
C CYS A 371 2.33 22.97 -4.82
N VAL A 372 3.48 23.37 -4.26
CA VAL A 372 3.63 24.66 -3.57
C VAL A 372 3.41 25.83 -4.54
N VAL A 373 3.99 25.76 -5.74
CA VAL A 373 3.75 26.76 -6.80
C VAL A 373 2.26 26.83 -7.16
N SER A 374 1.61 25.67 -7.33
CA SER A 374 0.19 25.59 -7.66
C SER A 374 -0.70 26.13 -6.54
N LEU A 375 -0.33 25.86 -5.28
CA LEU A 375 -1.08 26.29 -4.09
C LEU A 375 -1.02 27.80 -3.88
N LYS A 376 0.01 28.50 -4.35
CA LYS A 376 0.16 29.96 -4.18
C LYS A 376 -1.10 30.71 -4.60
N ASP A 377 -1.63 30.40 -5.78
CA ASP A 377 -2.77 31.09 -6.41
C ASP A 377 -4.05 30.24 -6.45
N ALA A 378 -4.04 29.07 -5.80
CA ALA A 378 -5.19 28.16 -5.82
C ALA A 378 -6.42 28.75 -5.12
N PRO A 379 -7.63 28.62 -5.71
CA PRO A 379 -8.86 29.06 -5.05
C PRO A 379 -9.17 28.16 -3.85
N CYS A 380 -9.51 28.76 -2.71
CA CYS A 380 -9.84 28.00 -1.50
C CYS A 380 -11.35 27.98 -1.19
N TYR A 381 -12.18 28.65 -1.99
CA TYR A 381 -13.63 28.81 -1.78
C TYR A 381 -14.49 27.89 -2.65
#